data_AF-A0A2A6JN02-F1
#
_entry.id   AF-A0A2A6JN02-F1
#
_cell.length_a   1.000
_cell.length_b   1.000
_cell.length_c   1.000
_cell.angle_alpha   90.00
_cell.angle_beta   90.00
_cell.angle_gamma   90.00
#
_symmetry.space_group_name_H-M   'P 1'
#
loop_
_entity.id
_entity.type
_entity.pdbx_description
1 polymer ?
#
loop_
_entity_poly.entity_id
_entity_poly.type
_entity_poly.pdbx_seq_one_letter_code
_entity_poly.pdbx_strand_id
1 'polypeptide(L)'
;MTHFLTKAGLAALLALCTIPATTSTAAAAGPQTSYIVEAQYHRPIRGCSPMHAVRKARDFGLHRAHITRMSPRVVVVAGRDRRGWDRMVFANVRGCPLIRR
;
A
#
# COMPACT_ATOMS: atom_id res chain seq x y z
N MET A 1 21.26 58.10 13.28
CA MET A 1 20.30 57.23 13.99
C MET A 1 19.51 56.38 12.99
N THR A 2 20.18 55.49 12.26
CA THR A 2 19.59 54.71 11.15
C THR A 2 20.07 53.25 11.12
N HIS A 3 20.61 52.73 12.23
CA HIS A 3 21.12 51.36 12.31
C HIS A 3 20.32 50.44 13.24
N PHE A 4 19.32 50.96 13.96
CA PHE A 4 18.51 50.17 14.90
C PHE A 4 17.26 49.54 14.27
N LEU A 5 16.77 50.08 13.15
CA LEU A 5 15.57 49.57 12.47
C LEU A 5 15.85 48.33 11.60
N THR A 6 17.10 48.12 11.19
CA THR A 6 17.48 46.97 10.33
C THR A 6 17.59 45.66 11.12
N LYS A 7 17.83 45.72 12.44
CA LYS A 7 18.02 44.52 13.28
C LYS A 7 16.70 43.93 13.82
N ALA A 8 15.62 44.71 13.83
CA ALA A 8 14.33 44.28 14.36
C ALA A 8 13.45 43.54 13.32
N GLY A 9 13.70 43.71 12.01
CA GLY A 9 12.91 43.07 10.96
C GLY A 9 13.26 41.60 10.70
N LEU A 10 14.49 41.18 11.01
CA LEU A 10 15.00 39.85 10.61
C LEU A 10 14.52 38.71 11.53
N ALA A 11 14.17 39.02 12.78
CA ALA A 11 13.68 38.01 13.73
C ALA A 11 12.25 37.55 13.43
N ALA A 12 11.41 38.39 12.83
CA ALA A 12 10.01 38.06 12.53
C ALA A 12 9.86 37.07 11.36
N LEU A 13 10.81 37.03 10.42
CA LEU A 13 10.76 36.11 9.26
C LEU A 13 11.20 34.68 9.61
N LEU A 14 12.09 34.50 10.59
CA LEU A 14 12.54 33.16 11.00
C LEU A 14 11.48 32.38 11.79
N ALA A 15 10.43 33.04 12.29
CA ALA A 15 9.32 32.40 13.01
C ALA A 15 8.28 31.72 12.10
N LEU A 16 8.31 31.96 10.78
CA LEU A 16 7.33 31.39 9.83
C LEU A 16 7.81 30.12 9.11
N CYS A 17 9.09 29.73 9.26
CA CYS A 17 9.64 28.57 8.58
C CYS A 17 9.59 27.26 9.40
N THR A 18 9.09 27.30 10.64
CA THR A 18 8.90 26.10 11.47
C THR A 18 7.48 25.54 11.32
N ILE A 19 6.94 25.52 10.11
CA ILE A 19 5.83 24.63 9.79
C ILE A 19 6.48 23.37 9.23
N PRO A 20 6.50 22.24 9.97
CA PRO A 20 6.85 20.96 9.37
C PRO A 20 5.76 20.64 8.34
N ALA A 21 5.99 21.01 7.09
CA ALA A 21 5.27 20.48 5.94
C ALA A 21 5.65 19.01 5.68
N THR A 22 6.38 18.36 6.59
CA THR A 22 6.44 16.91 6.67
C THR A 22 5.15 16.42 7.29
N THR A 23 4.09 16.42 6.49
CA THR A 23 3.12 15.34 6.62
C THR A 23 3.93 14.06 6.45
N SER A 24 4.28 13.42 7.56
CA SER A 24 4.53 11.99 7.54
C SER A 24 3.18 11.35 7.21
N THR A 25 2.78 11.45 5.95
CA THR A 25 1.87 10.49 5.38
C THR A 25 2.68 9.20 5.30
N ALA A 26 2.70 8.49 6.43
CA ALA A 26 2.77 7.05 6.40
C ALA A 26 1.54 6.62 5.59
N ALA A 27 1.71 6.55 4.27
CA ALA A 27 0.66 6.21 3.32
C ALA A 27 0.39 4.71 3.44
N ALA A 28 -0.25 4.32 4.55
CA ALA A 28 -0.80 2.98 4.73
C ALA A 28 -2.12 2.80 3.97
N ALA A 29 -2.64 3.86 3.34
CA ALA A 29 -3.88 3.84 2.56
C ALA A 29 -3.61 4.38 1.14
N GLY A 30 -3.03 3.54 0.29
CA GLY A 30 -3.02 3.80 -1.15
C GLY A 30 -4.39 3.49 -1.78
N PRO A 31 -4.67 3.95 -3.01
CA PRO A 31 -5.92 3.64 -3.73
C PRO A 31 -6.23 2.14 -3.83
N GLN A 32 -5.18 1.31 -3.83
CA GLN A 32 -5.31 -0.15 -3.92
C GLN A 32 -5.80 -0.81 -2.63
N THR A 33 -5.47 -0.26 -1.46
CA THR A 33 -5.95 -0.78 -0.17
C THR A 33 -7.45 -0.56 0.01
N SER A 34 -7.98 0.60 -0.39
CA SER A 34 -9.42 0.88 -0.35
C SER A 34 -10.22 -0.08 -1.24
N TYR A 35 -9.73 -0.39 -2.44
CA TYR A 35 -10.37 -1.37 -3.33
C TYR A 35 -10.42 -2.78 -2.74
N ILE A 36 -9.36 -3.23 -2.05
CA ILE A 36 -9.34 -4.55 -1.40
C ILE A 36 -10.38 -4.59 -0.27
N VAL A 37 -10.51 -3.52 0.51
CA VAL A 37 -11.49 -3.42 1.60
C VAL A 37 -12.92 -3.34 1.04
N GLU A 38 -13.20 -2.50 0.05
CA GLU A 38 -14.54 -2.40 -0.56
C GLU A 38 -14.98 -3.68 -1.27
N ALA A 39 -14.08 -4.32 -2.03
CA ALA A 39 -14.36 -5.60 -2.68
C ALA A 39 -14.71 -6.69 -1.66
N GLN A 40 -14.18 -6.60 -0.44
CA GLN A 40 -14.41 -7.57 0.61
C GLN A 40 -15.77 -7.39 1.32
N TYR A 41 -16.33 -6.18 1.37
CA TYR A 41 -17.54 -5.90 2.15
C TYR A 41 -18.83 -5.70 1.33
N HIS A 42 -18.76 -5.19 0.08
CA HIS A 42 -19.97 -4.71 -0.61
C HIS A 42 -20.48 -5.60 -1.76
N ARG A 43 -19.72 -6.61 -2.20
CA ARG A 43 -20.15 -7.47 -3.32
C ARG A 43 -19.68 -8.90 -3.12
N PRO A 44 -20.55 -9.93 -3.24
CA PRO A 44 -20.09 -11.30 -3.29
C PRO A 44 -19.18 -11.46 -4.51
N ILE A 45 -17.86 -11.52 -4.27
CA ILE A 45 -16.85 -11.67 -5.31
C ILE A 45 -17.14 -12.98 -6.04
N ARG A 46 -17.64 -12.90 -7.28
CA ARG A 46 -17.84 -14.07 -8.16
C ARG A 46 -16.51 -14.72 -8.59
N GLY A 47 -15.38 -14.11 -8.23
CA GLY A 47 -14.02 -14.54 -8.55
C GLY A 47 -13.25 -15.09 -7.35
N CYS A 48 -11.95 -14.80 -7.35
CA CYS A 48 -11.00 -15.24 -6.34
C CYS A 48 -11.15 -14.39 -5.06
N SER A 49 -11.43 -15.02 -3.93
CA SER A 49 -11.49 -14.32 -2.64
C SER A 49 -10.08 -13.85 -2.22
N PRO A 50 -9.92 -12.59 -1.75
CA PRO A 50 -8.67 -12.07 -1.20
C PRO A 50 -8.01 -13.00 -0.19
N MET A 51 -8.79 -13.44 0.79
CA MET A 51 -8.32 -14.33 1.87
C MET A 51 -7.91 -15.71 1.35
N HIS A 52 -8.63 -16.22 0.33
CA HIS A 52 -8.29 -17.50 -0.29
C HIS A 52 -6.99 -17.40 -1.09
N ALA A 53 -6.77 -16.32 -1.85
CA ALA A 53 -5.53 -16.07 -2.57
C ALA A 53 -4.32 -16.00 -1.62
N VAL A 54 -4.45 -15.27 -0.51
CA VAL A 54 -3.39 -15.13 0.49
C VAL A 54 -3.09 -16.47 1.17
N ARG A 55 -4.12 -17.25 1.54
CA ARG A 55 -3.94 -18.57 2.14
C ARG A 55 -3.21 -19.51 1.17
N LYS A 56 -3.70 -19.60 -0.07
CA LYS A 56 -3.09 -20.41 -1.12
C LYS A 56 -1.63 -20.01 -1.39
N ALA A 57 -1.30 -18.72 -1.40
CA ALA A 57 0.08 -18.26 -1.52
C ALA A 57 0.97 -18.73 -0.36
N ARG A 58 0.45 -18.72 0.88
CA ARG A 58 1.16 -19.26 2.05
C ARG A 58 1.40 -20.76 1.94
N ASP A 59 0.43 -21.50 1.42
CA ASP A 59 0.56 -22.95 1.17
C ASP A 59 1.64 -23.24 0.12
N PHE A 60 1.83 -22.34 -0.86
CA PHE A 60 2.94 -22.41 -1.84
C PHE A 60 4.32 -21.96 -1.29
N GLY A 61 4.39 -21.61 0.00
CA GLY A 61 5.63 -21.23 0.69
C GLY A 61 5.92 -19.73 0.72
N LEU A 62 4.93 -18.88 0.40
CA LEU A 62 5.08 -17.43 0.47
C LEU A 62 4.77 -16.93 1.89
N HIS A 63 5.78 -16.45 2.61
CA HIS A 63 5.62 -15.84 3.94
C HIS A 63 5.26 -14.36 3.84
N ARG A 64 4.63 -13.80 4.88
CA ARG A 64 4.16 -12.41 4.92
C ARG A 64 3.31 -12.04 3.67
N ALA A 65 2.57 -13.02 3.17
CA ALA A 65 1.75 -12.89 1.98
C ALA A 65 0.65 -11.84 2.18
N HIS A 66 0.61 -10.88 1.26
CA HIS A 66 -0.37 -9.80 1.19
C HIS A 66 -0.70 -9.48 -0.27
N ILE A 67 -1.89 -8.94 -0.51
CA ILE A 67 -2.33 -8.59 -1.86
C ILE A 67 -1.71 -7.24 -2.23
N THR A 68 -0.97 -7.21 -3.34
CA THR A 68 -0.38 -5.97 -3.85
C THR A 68 -1.22 -5.34 -4.95
N ARG A 69 -2.01 -6.15 -5.67
CA ARG A 69 -2.89 -5.68 -6.74
C ARG A 69 -4.04 -6.64 -6.91
N MET A 70 -5.25 -6.10 -6.98
CA MET A 70 -6.45 -6.85 -7.33
C MET A 70 -7.07 -6.21 -8.56
N SER A 71 -7.40 -7.03 -9.56
CA SER A 71 -8.00 -6.57 -10.81
C SER A 71 -9.11 -7.55 -11.23
N PRO A 72 -9.98 -7.18 -12.18
CA PRO A 72 -11.05 -8.08 -12.62
C PRO A 72 -10.59 -9.42 -13.17
N ARG A 73 -9.34 -9.52 -13.65
CA ARG A 73 -8.78 -10.76 -14.26
C ARG A 73 -7.79 -11.48 -13.38
N VAL A 74 -7.01 -10.77 -12.55
CA VAL A 74 -5.93 -11.34 -11.75
C VAL A 74 -5.86 -10.77 -10.35
N VAL A 75 -5.42 -11.59 -9.40
CA VAL A 75 -5.08 -11.24 -8.02
C VAL A 75 -3.60 -11.51 -7.82
N VAL A 76 -2.86 -10.46 -7.47
CA VAL A 76 -1.41 -10.52 -7.29
C VAL A 76 -1.10 -10.48 -5.80
N VAL A 77 -0.40 -11.50 -5.33
CA VAL A 77 0.03 -11.66 -3.95
C VAL A 77 1.54 -11.58 -3.91
N ALA A 78 2.08 -10.70 -3.07
CA ALA A 78 3.51 -10.62 -2.83
C ALA A 78 3.83 -11.05 -1.41
N GLY A 79 5.07 -11.49 -1.22
CA GLY A 79 5.60 -11.88 0.07
C GLY A 79 7.05 -12.28 -0.04
N ARG A 80 7.51 -13.07 0.92
CA ARG A 80 8.90 -13.50 1.02
C ARG A 80 8.96 -15.02 1.06
N ASP A 81 9.71 -15.63 0.17
CA ASP A 81 10.01 -17.05 0.21
C ASP A 81 11.42 -17.29 0.80
N ARG A 82 11.96 -18.51 0.65
CA ARG A 82 13.31 -18.83 1.13
C ARG A 82 14.42 -18.14 0.35
N ARG A 83 14.15 -17.67 -0.87
CA ARG A 83 15.13 -17.07 -1.81
C ARG A 83 15.08 -15.55 -1.79
N GLY A 84 13.99 -14.96 -1.32
CA GLY A 84 13.87 -13.52 -1.20
C GLY A 84 12.43 -13.05 -1.33
N TRP A 85 12.24 -11.87 -1.90
CA TRP A 85 10.92 -11.35 -2.24
C TRP A 85 10.40 -12.05 -3.49
N ASP A 86 9.17 -12.54 -3.42
CA ASP A 86 8.54 -13.31 -4.49
C ASP A 86 7.06 -12.87 -4.65
N ARG A 87 6.48 -13.11 -5.83
CA ARG A 87 5.14 -12.63 -6.19
C ARG A 87 4.38 -13.65 -7.02
N MET A 88 3.31 -14.18 -6.44
CA MET A 88 2.39 -15.09 -7.12
C MET A 88 1.22 -14.35 -7.75
N VAL A 89 0.84 -14.75 -8.96
CA VAL A 89 -0.29 -14.22 -9.71
C VAL A 89 -1.34 -15.31 -9.85
N PHE A 90 -2.53 -15.06 -9.32
CA PHE A 90 -3.69 -15.94 -9.42
C PHE A 90 -4.72 -15.36 -10.39
N ALA A 91 -5.47 -16.21 -11.08
CA ALA A 91 -6.63 -15.76 -11.84
C ALA A 91 -7.76 -15.36 -10.89
N ASN A 92 -8.47 -14.28 -11.21
CA ASN A 92 -9.63 -13.82 -10.44
C ASN A 92 -10.90 -14.60 -10.80
N VAL A 93 -10.83 -15.92 -10.67
CA VAL A 93 -11.95 -16.86 -10.89
C VAL A 93 -12.08 -17.79 -9.69
N ARG A 94 -13.19 -18.54 -9.63
CA ARG A 94 -13.40 -19.55 -8.58
C ARG A 94 -12.22 -20.52 -8.51
N GLY A 95 -11.80 -20.84 -7.28
CA GLY A 95 -10.66 -21.71 -7.03
C GLY A 95 -9.28 -21.06 -7.15
N CYS A 96 -9.17 -19.80 -7.60
CA CYS A 96 -7.90 -19.06 -7.67
C CYS A 96 -6.75 -19.89 -8.29
N PRO A 97 -6.81 -20.28 -9.56
CA PRO A 97 -5.74 -21.02 -10.20
C PRO A 97 -4.48 -20.14 -10.32
N LEU A 98 -3.31 -20.74 -10.11
CA LEU A 98 -2.02 -20.06 -10.21
C LEU A 98 -1.68 -19.86 -11.69
N ILE A 99 -1.40 -18.62 -12.07
CA ILE A 99 -0.96 -18.26 -13.43
C ILE A 99 0.58 -18.21 -13.46
N ARG A 100 1.19 -17.59 -12.45
CA ARG A 100 2.64 -17.36 -12.40
C ARG A 100 3.15 -17.26 -10.97
N ARG A 101 4.39 -17.67 -10.76
CA ARG A 101 5.22 -17.38 -9.59
C ARG A 101 6.40 -16.53 -10.06
#